data_AF-A0A0D0PD91-F1
#
_entry.id   AF-A0A0D0PD91-F1
#
_cell.length_a   1.000
_cell.length_b   1.000
_cell.length_c   1.000
_cell.angle_alpha   90.00
_cell.angle_beta   90.00
_cell.angle_gamma   90.00
#
_symmetry.space_group_name_H-M   'P 1'
#
loop_
_entity.id
_entity.type
_entity.pdbx_description
1 polymer ?
#
loop_
_entity_poly.entity_id
_entity_poly.type
_entity_poly.pdbx_seq_one_letter_code
_entity_poly.pdbx_strand_id
1 'polypeptide(L)' 'MNPPRSEGYVCMPDAGFGAILTRAAEEGAKRALADVGLDGDEAALDIRDLRSLRTASAWCAVPQCKPRSA' A
#
# COMPACT_ATOMS: atom_id res chain seq x y z
N MET A 1 9.24 -19.64 31.67
CA MET A 1 7.96 -20.25 31.26
C MET A 1 8.09 -20.70 29.81
N ASN A 2 7.71 -21.93 29.50
CA ASN A 2 7.58 -22.40 28.11
C ASN A 2 6.17 -22.04 27.63
N PRO A 3 6.00 -21.32 26.51
CA PRO A 3 4.66 -20.99 26.03
C PRO A 3 3.88 -22.26 25.70
N PRO A 4 2.54 -22.27 25.88
CA PRO A 4 1.71 -23.43 25.61
C PRO A 4 1.83 -23.81 24.13
N ARG A 5 1.87 -25.10 23.86
CA ARG A 5 2.08 -25.67 22.52
C ARG A 5 1.01 -26.68 22.20
N SER A 6 0.56 -26.70 20.95
CA SER A 6 -0.33 -27.73 20.40
C SER A 6 0.23 -28.17 19.06
N GLU A 7 0.48 -29.47 18.88
CA GLU A 7 0.93 -30.06 17.60
C GLU A 7 2.18 -29.38 16.98
N GLY A 8 3.09 -28.88 17.83
CA GLY A 8 4.29 -28.16 17.39
C GLY A 8 4.11 -26.66 17.15
N TYR A 9 2.88 -26.16 17.19
CA TYR A 9 2.55 -24.74 17.15
C TYR A 9 2.57 -24.12 18.54
N VAL A 10 2.84 -22.81 18.60
CA VAL A 10 2.69 -22.03 19.83
C VAL A 10 1.23 -21.56 19.93
N CYS A 11 0.55 -21.94 21.00
CA CYS A 11 -0.77 -21.42 21.31
C CYS A 11 -0.64 -20.05 21.97
N MET A 12 -1.40 -19.08 21.49
CA MET A 12 -1.50 -17.77 22.11
C MET A 12 -2.94 -17.24 22.06
N PRO A 13 -3.31 -16.29 22.93
CA PRO A 13 -4.62 -15.65 22.85
C PRO A 13 -4.81 -14.88 21.54
N ASP A 14 -6.02 -14.88 21.00
CA ASP A 14 -6.36 -14.21 19.73
C ASP A 14 -5.95 -12.73 19.71
N ALA A 15 -6.15 -12.01 20.81
CA ALA A 15 -5.73 -10.61 20.91
C ALA A 15 -4.21 -10.42 20.73
N GLY A 16 -3.41 -11.35 21.26
CA GLY A 16 -1.95 -11.31 21.13
C GLY A 16 -1.51 -11.67 19.72
N PHE A 17 -2.17 -12.66 19.09
CA PHE A 17 -1.91 -13.01 17.70
C PHE A 17 -2.29 -11.86 16.75
N GLY A 18 -3.49 -11.29 16.95
CA GLY A 18 -3.98 -10.14 16.20
C GLY A 18 -3.03 -8.94 16.29
N ALA A 19 -2.49 -8.63 17.47
CA ALA A 19 -1.51 -7.55 17.62
C ALA A 19 -0.23 -7.78 16.79
N ILE A 20 0.27 -9.02 16.73
CA ILE A 20 1.42 -9.38 15.89
C ILE A 20 1.08 -9.21 14.41
N LEU A 21 -0.09 -9.71 13.98
CA LEU A 21 -0.54 -9.59 12.60
C LEU A 21 -0.73 -8.14 12.17
N THR A 22 -1.36 -7.32 13.01
CA THR A 22 -1.55 -5.88 12.76
C THR A 22 -0.20 -5.20 12.57
N ARG A 23 0.76 -5.44 13.48
CA ARG A 23 2.10 -4.85 13.34
C ARG A 23 2.81 -5.32 12.07
N ALA A 24 2.71 -6.60 11.72
CA ALA A 24 3.30 -7.12 10.49
C ALA A 24 2.66 -6.48 9.24
N ALA A 25 1.34 -6.29 9.25
CA ALA A 25 0.61 -5.64 8.16
C ALA A 25 1.00 -4.15 8.03
N GLU A 26 1.10 -3.42 9.14
CA GLU A 26 1.53 -2.02 9.16
C GLU A 26 2.96 -1.85 8.61
N GLU A 27 3.91 -2.66 9.06
CA GLU A 27 5.29 -2.60 8.58
C GLU A 27 5.40 -3.03 7.11
N GLY A 28 4.63 -4.04 6.69
CA GLY A 28 4.54 -4.44 5.29
C GLY A 28 3.97 -3.33 4.40
N ALA A 29 2.93 -2.63 4.86
CA ALA A 29 2.34 -1.50 4.14
C ALA A 29 3.33 -0.34 4.00
N LYS A 30 4.01 0.04 5.09
CA LYS A 30 5.06 1.09 5.05
C LYS A 30 6.17 0.73 4.07
N ARG A 31 6.63 -0.52 4.07
CA ARG A 31 7.64 -1.01 3.13
C ARG A 31 7.17 -0.90 1.68
N ALA A 32 5.96 -1.37 1.39
CA ALA A 32 5.39 -1.31 0.05
C ALA A 32 5.23 0.14 -0.45
N LEU A 33 4.86 1.08 0.44
CA LEU A 33 4.81 2.51 0.11
C LEU A 33 6.20 3.08 -0.18
N ALA A 34 7.21 2.74 0.63
CA ALA A 34 8.58 3.18 0.39
C ALA A 34 9.15 2.65 -0.94
N ASP A 35 8.84 1.40 -1.31
CA ASP A 35 9.30 0.81 -2.58
C ASP A 35 8.76 1.56 -3.82
N VAL A 36 7.64 2.27 -3.67
CA VAL A 36 7.06 3.13 -4.72
C VAL A 36 7.29 4.63 -4.48
N GLY A 37 8.10 4.99 -3.47
CA GLY A 37 8.44 6.38 -3.14
C GLY A 37 7.32 7.19 -2.48
N LEU A 38 6.36 6.53 -1.82
CA LEU A 38 5.19 7.14 -1.17
C LEU A 38 5.26 7.08 0.38
N ASP A 39 6.45 7.06 0.94
CA ASP A 39 6.71 6.99 2.39
C ASP A 39 6.99 8.36 3.05
N GLY A 40 7.16 9.41 2.26
CA GLY A 40 7.39 10.78 2.74
C GLY A 40 6.11 11.59 3.01
N ASP A 41 6.23 12.67 3.78
CA ASP A 41 5.11 13.57 4.15
C ASP A 41 4.43 14.20 2.92
N GLU A 42 5.19 14.37 1.84
CA GLU A 42 4.74 14.96 0.57
C GLU A 42 4.02 13.95 -0.34
N ALA A 43 4.00 12.65 -0.03
CA ALA A 43 3.42 11.62 -0.89
C ALA A 43 1.94 11.90 -1.24
N ALA A 44 1.19 12.48 -0.30
CA ALA A 44 -0.20 12.88 -0.54
C ALA A 44 -0.33 14.05 -1.55
N LEU A 45 0.65 14.96 -1.55
CA LEU A 45 0.73 16.08 -2.49
C LEU A 45 1.21 15.59 -3.86
N ASP A 46 2.24 14.73 -3.90
CA ASP A 46 2.73 14.12 -5.14
C ASP A 46 1.63 13.33 -5.88
N ILE A 47 0.85 12.51 -5.16
CA ILE A 47 -0.31 11.79 -5.76
C ILE A 47 -1.35 12.78 -6.28
N ARG A 48 -1.62 13.87 -5.57
CA ARG A 48 -2.59 14.90 -5.98
C ARG A 48 -2.11 15.62 -7.22
N ASP A 49 -0.83 15.93 -7.30
CA ASP A 49 -0.21 16.58 -8.46
C ASP A 49 -0.21 15.66 -9.66
N LEU A 50 0.15 14.37 -9.50
CA LEU A 50 0.04 13.37 -10.56
C LEU A 50 -1.40 13.22 -11.09
N ARG A 51 -2.41 13.23 -10.22
CA ARG A 51 -3.84 13.20 -10.63
C ARG A 51 -4.24 14.50 -11.34
N SER A 52 -3.77 15.64 -10.85
CA SER A 52 -4.00 16.96 -11.46
C SER A 52 -3.35 17.05 -12.83
N LEU A 53 -2.15 16.48 -13.00
CA LEU A 53 -1.50 16.35 -14.30
C LEU A 53 -2.31 15.42 -15.22
N ARG A 54 -2.93 14.34 -14.74
CA ARG A 54 -3.79 13.49 -15.57
C ARG A 54 -5.05 14.21 -16.07
N THR A 55 -5.57 15.18 -15.33
CA THR A 55 -6.75 15.97 -15.71
C THR A 55 -6.40 17.25 -16.47
N ALA A 56 -5.25 17.87 -16.17
CA ALA A 56 -4.74 19.08 -16.80
C ALA A 56 -3.97 18.79 -18.09
N SER A 57 -3.24 17.68 -18.15
CA SER A 57 -2.86 17.10 -19.42
C SER A 57 -4.15 16.66 -20.07
N ALA A 58 -4.55 17.40 -21.09
CA ALA A 58 -5.44 16.88 -22.07
C ALA A 58 -4.75 15.66 -22.71
N TRP A 59 -4.90 14.48 -22.10
CA TRP A 59 -4.78 13.20 -22.78
C TRP A 59 -5.67 13.15 -24.04
N CYS A 60 -6.58 14.12 -24.18
CA CYS A 60 -7.39 14.41 -25.37
C CYS A 60 -6.78 15.45 -26.36
N ALA A 61 -5.71 16.18 -26.03
CA ALA A 61 -5.10 17.18 -26.92
C ALA A 61 -3.86 16.66 -27.67
N VAL A 62 -3.34 15.48 -27.33
CA VAL A 62 -2.33 14.79 -28.13
C VAL A 62 -3.06 13.92 -29.17
N PRO A 63 -2.94 14.20 -30.49
CA PRO A 63 -3.73 13.50 -31.52
C PRO A 63 -3.51 11.97 -31.55
N GLN A 64 -2.38 11.50 -31.03
CA GLN A 64 -1.94 10.10 -31.05
C GLN A 64 -2.59 9.23 -29.94
N CYS A 65 -3.30 9.83 -28.97
CA CYS A 65 -3.92 9.14 -27.84
C CYS A 65 -5.46 9.00 -27.98
N LYS A 66 -6.00 9.00 -29.19
CA LYS A 66 -7.41 8.65 -29.39
C LYS A 66 -7.54 7.12 -29.28
N PRO A 67 -8.35 6.55 -28.38
CA PRO A 67 -8.63 5.13 -28.42
C PRO A 67 -9.22 4.80 -29.79
N ARG A 68 -8.61 3.83 -30.49
CA ARG A 68 -9.12 3.33 -31.76
C ARG A 68 -10.48 2.70 -31.45
N SER A 69 -11.55 3.41 -31.81
CA SER A 69 -12.92 2.93 -31.69
C SER A 69 -13.00 1.59 -32.41
N ALA A 70 -13.29 0.53 -31.66
CA ALA A 70 -13.69 -0.76 -32.21
C ALA A 70 -15.15 -0.69 -32.66
#